data_AF-A0A7V1C1T0-F1
#
_entry.id   AF-A0A7V1C1T0-F1
#
_cell.length_a   1.000
_cell.length_b   1.000
_cell.length_c   1.000
_cell.angle_alpha   90.00
_cell.angle_beta   90.00
_cell.angle_gamma   90.00
#
_symmetry.space_group_name_H-M   'P 1'
#
loop_
_entity.id
_entity.type
_entity.pdbx_description
1 polymer ?
#
loop_
_entity_poly.entity_id
_entity_poly.type
_entity_poly.pdbx_seq_one_letter_code
_entity_poly.pdbx_strand_id
1 'polypeptide(L)'
;METLLLVAGDKVMTVLVVIVAIVIIVVFFVFMTFIKTWIKAFFSGAHVSFLDLIGMFLRGVPRETIVRARIAAVQAGITDLDTSQLESVWLVGKGRFSRKDRPDRDREVQPRERWQEERAEQERRFWVQYQGDVMTCVNALIIACKAGLPITFAQLQAHHFAGGYIIDVVQAMIAAQRAEIPLTFDVTRAIDLAGRDILRAVETTVTPKIIDCPMDSSKMLDAVAKDGIRLLVRARVTVRANIKQLVRGATDETIIARVGQGIISAIGSSDTYKGVLENPDRISKKVLESGLDA
;
A
#
# COMPACT_ATOMS: atom_id res chain seq x y z
N MET A 1 -2.34 -0.77 77.34
CA MET A 1 -1.95 -1.16 75.96
C MET A 1 -3.11 -1.74 75.15
N GLU A 2 -4.16 -2.28 75.76
CA GLU A 2 -5.32 -2.87 75.05
C GLU A 2 -6.25 -1.84 74.36
N THR A 3 -6.36 -0.62 74.90
CA THR A 3 -7.19 0.46 74.32
C THR A 3 -6.59 1.09 73.05
N LEU A 4 -5.27 0.96 72.84
CA LEU A 4 -4.57 1.51 71.67
C LEU A 4 -4.69 0.56 70.45
N LEU A 5 -4.82 -0.75 70.70
CA LEU A 5 -5.03 -1.76 69.65
C LEU A 5 -6.47 -1.72 69.08
N LEU A 6 -7.47 -1.39 69.90
CA LEU A 6 -8.87 -1.26 69.46
C LEU A 6 -9.11 -0.05 68.56
N VAL A 7 -8.50 1.10 68.88
CA VAL A 7 -8.59 2.33 68.04
C VAL A 7 -7.76 2.18 66.75
N ALA A 8 -6.65 1.43 66.80
CA ALA A 8 -5.88 1.10 65.61
C ALA A 8 -6.66 0.17 64.67
N GLY A 9 -7.39 -0.81 65.20
CA GLY A 9 -8.25 -1.71 64.42
C GLY A 9 -9.34 -0.98 63.63
N ASP A 10 -9.97 0.03 64.21
CA ASP A 10 -11.04 0.81 63.58
C ASP A 10 -10.53 1.71 62.44
N LYS A 11 -9.35 2.35 62.65
CA LYS A 11 -8.69 3.14 61.59
C LYS A 11 -8.16 2.27 60.45
N VAL A 12 -7.58 1.10 60.76
CA VAL A 12 -7.10 0.15 59.74
C VAL A 12 -8.28 -0.41 58.94
N MET A 13 -9.41 -0.72 59.60
CA MET A 13 -10.61 -1.21 58.93
C MET A 13 -11.23 -0.14 58.02
N THR A 14 -11.29 1.11 58.49
CA THR A 14 -11.79 2.24 57.68
C THR A 14 -10.92 2.47 56.44
N VAL A 15 -9.60 2.43 56.58
CA VAL A 15 -8.67 2.57 55.44
C VAL A 15 -8.85 1.44 54.43
N LEU A 16 -9.03 0.20 54.89
CA LEU A 16 -9.23 -0.96 54.01
C LEU A 16 -10.57 -0.87 53.23
N VAL A 17 -11.64 -0.42 53.88
CA VAL A 17 -12.94 -0.17 53.23
C VAL A 17 -12.82 0.92 52.16
N VAL A 18 -12.09 2.01 52.45
CA VAL A 18 -11.86 3.08 51.48
C VAL A 18 -11.06 2.58 50.28
N ILE A 19 -10.02 1.76 50.50
CA ILE A 19 -9.24 1.17 49.41
C ILE A 19 -10.12 0.25 48.55
N VAL A 20 -10.92 -0.62 49.17
CA VAL A 20 -11.85 -1.50 48.44
C VAL A 20 -12.88 -0.69 47.65
N ALA A 21 -13.43 0.37 48.24
CA ALA A 21 -14.36 1.27 47.54
C ALA A 21 -13.71 1.96 46.32
N ILE A 22 -12.46 2.43 46.45
CA ILE A 22 -11.71 3.01 45.33
C ILE A 22 -11.46 1.96 44.24
N VAL A 23 -11.07 0.74 44.60
CA VAL A 23 -10.88 -0.36 43.65
C VAL A 23 -12.18 -0.67 42.91
N ILE A 24 -13.31 -0.73 43.61
CA ILE A 24 -14.64 -0.93 42.99
C ILE A 24 -14.97 0.20 42.03
N ILE A 25 -14.72 1.46 42.40
CA ILE A 25 -14.95 2.63 41.53
C ILE A 25 -14.09 2.56 40.27
N VAL A 26 -12.82 2.20 40.40
CA VAL A 26 -11.91 2.05 39.25
C VAL A 26 -12.37 0.91 38.35
N VAL A 27 -12.72 -0.25 38.91
CA VAL A 27 -13.26 -1.39 38.15
C VAL A 27 -14.57 -1.01 37.45
N PHE A 28 -15.46 -0.28 38.13
CA PHE A 28 -16.70 0.22 37.55
C PHE A 28 -16.45 1.17 36.36
N PHE A 29 -15.50 2.10 36.50
CA PHE A 29 -15.14 3.01 35.41
C PHE A 29 -14.55 2.26 34.22
N VAL A 30 -13.68 1.28 34.46
CA VAL A 30 -13.17 0.38 33.42
C VAL A 30 -14.33 -0.34 32.74
N PHE A 31 -15.26 -0.92 33.50
CA PHE A 31 -16.45 -1.62 32.98
C PHE A 31 -17.32 -0.72 32.10
N MET A 32 -17.53 0.55 32.46
CA MET A 32 -18.27 1.50 31.62
C MET A 32 -17.64 1.69 30.24
N THR A 33 -16.31 1.61 30.12
CA THR A 33 -15.64 1.69 28.80
C THR A 33 -15.99 0.51 27.89
N PHE A 34 -16.26 -0.68 28.45
CA PHE A 34 -16.69 -1.86 27.69
C PHE A 34 -18.13 -1.73 27.22
N ILE A 35 -19.03 -1.28 28.11
CA ILE A 35 -20.44 -1.06 27.79
C ILE A 35 -20.58 -0.07 26.63
N LYS A 36 -19.82 1.04 26.65
CA LYS A 36 -19.88 2.05 25.59
C LYS A 36 -19.60 1.47 24.20
N THR A 37 -18.60 0.60 24.08
CA THR A 37 -18.24 -0.04 22.81
C THR A 37 -19.26 -1.11 22.41
N TRP A 38 -19.74 -1.89 23.37
CA TRP A 38 -20.77 -2.92 23.16
C TRP A 38 -22.09 -2.33 22.64
N ILE A 39 -22.55 -1.24 23.27
CA ILE A 39 -23.77 -0.52 22.87
C ILE A 39 -23.69 -0.05 21.42
N LYS A 40 -22.56 0.56 21.02
CA LYS A 40 -22.36 1.01 19.62
C LYS A 40 -22.49 -0.16 18.63
N ALA A 41 -21.92 -1.31 18.95
CA ALA A 41 -21.96 -2.50 18.10
C ALA A 41 -23.40 -3.02 17.96
N PHE A 42 -24.08 -3.18 19.10
CA PHE A 42 -25.45 -3.71 19.18
C PHE A 42 -26.46 -2.87 18.39
N PHE A 43 -26.46 -1.55 18.58
CA PHE A 43 -27.37 -0.67 17.84
C PHE A 43 -27.05 -0.56 16.35
N SER A 44 -25.81 -0.88 15.95
CA SER A 44 -25.40 -0.86 14.54
C SER A 44 -25.67 -2.20 13.82
N GLY A 45 -26.31 -3.17 14.47
CA GLY A 45 -26.52 -4.52 13.93
C GLY A 45 -25.26 -5.38 13.84
N ALA A 46 -24.13 -4.87 14.35
CA ALA A 46 -22.87 -5.59 14.45
C ALA A 46 -22.85 -6.36 15.78
N HIS A 47 -23.47 -7.54 15.82
CA HIS A 47 -23.53 -8.37 17.01
C HIS A 47 -22.12 -8.83 17.43
N VAL A 48 -21.54 -8.15 18.42
CA VAL A 48 -20.30 -8.55 19.10
C VAL A 48 -20.66 -8.87 20.54
N SER A 49 -20.32 -10.08 21.01
CA SER A 49 -20.69 -10.52 22.35
C SER A 49 -19.86 -9.78 23.39
N PHE A 50 -20.44 -9.56 24.57
CA PHE A 50 -19.71 -8.95 25.69
C PHE A 50 -18.46 -9.78 26.08
N LEU A 51 -18.56 -11.11 25.98
CA LEU A 51 -17.43 -12.03 26.20
C LEU A 51 -16.31 -11.85 25.17
N ASP A 52 -16.62 -11.52 23.91
CA ASP A 52 -15.62 -11.27 22.88
C ASP A 52 -14.81 -10.02 23.21
N LEU A 53 -15.46 -8.96 23.72
CA LEU A 53 -14.78 -7.73 24.14
C LEU A 53 -13.83 -7.97 25.31
N ILE A 54 -14.22 -8.82 26.26
CA ILE A 54 -13.34 -9.26 27.36
C ILE A 54 -12.18 -10.09 26.80
N GLY A 55 -12.46 -11.01 25.88
CA GLY A 55 -11.46 -11.83 25.21
C GLY A 55 -10.42 -11.00 24.46
N MET A 56 -10.85 -9.98 23.71
CA MET A 56 -9.97 -9.01 23.05
C MET A 56 -9.07 -8.29 24.06
N PHE A 57 -9.64 -7.87 25.18
CA PHE A 57 -8.88 -7.18 26.23
C PHE A 57 -7.78 -8.06 26.83
N LEU A 58 -8.09 -9.32 27.14
CA LEU A 58 -7.09 -10.27 27.64
C LEU A 58 -6.01 -10.59 26.61
N ARG A 59 -6.37 -10.65 25.32
CA ARG A 59 -5.43 -10.85 24.20
C ARG A 59 -4.66 -9.58 23.81
N GLY A 60 -4.98 -8.44 24.42
CA GLY A 60 -4.36 -7.14 24.17
C GLY A 60 -4.77 -6.48 22.84
N VAL A 61 -5.87 -6.92 22.21
CA VAL A 61 -6.38 -6.41 20.94
C VAL A 61 -7.19 -5.11 21.16
N PRO A 62 -7.03 -4.06 20.33
CA PRO A 62 -7.77 -2.80 20.46
C PRO A 62 -9.24 -2.98 20.06
N ARG A 63 -10.10 -3.21 21.06
CA ARG A 63 -11.55 -3.43 20.89
C ARG A 63 -12.27 -2.35 20.09
N GLU A 64 -11.89 -1.08 20.23
CA GLU A 64 -12.55 0.03 19.54
C GLU A 64 -12.37 -0.07 18.02
N THR A 65 -11.16 -0.38 17.55
CA THR A 65 -10.85 -0.55 16.13
C THR A 65 -11.56 -1.75 15.54
N ILE A 66 -11.54 -2.90 16.23
CA ILE A 66 -12.21 -4.13 15.76
C ILE A 66 -13.72 -3.92 15.64
N VAL A 67 -14.34 -3.35 16.67
CA VAL A 67 -15.78 -3.10 16.67
C VAL A 67 -16.15 -2.08 15.60
N ARG A 68 -15.37 -1.01 15.43
CA ARG A 68 -15.59 -0.02 14.38
C ARG A 68 -15.49 -0.65 12.98
N ALA A 69 -14.49 -1.50 12.76
CA ALA A 69 -14.30 -2.21 11.50
C ALA A 69 -15.48 -3.16 11.22
N ARG A 70 -15.95 -3.91 12.22
CA ARG A 70 -17.14 -4.77 12.10
C ARG A 70 -18.40 -3.97 11.78
N ILE A 71 -18.62 -2.84 12.46
CA ILE A 71 -19.74 -1.92 12.18
C ILE A 71 -19.68 -1.45 10.74
N ALA A 72 -18.52 -0.99 10.26
CA ALA A 72 -18.35 -0.50 8.89
C ALA A 72 -18.64 -1.59 7.84
N ALA A 73 -18.18 -2.83 8.09
CA ALA A 73 -18.44 -3.97 7.21
C ALA A 73 -19.95 -4.29 7.14
N VAL A 74 -20.63 -4.39 8.29
CA VAL A 74 -22.08 -4.67 8.36
C VAL A 74 -22.89 -3.56 7.70
N GLN A 75 -22.54 -2.29 7.93
CA GLN A 75 -23.19 -1.15 7.27
C GLN A 75 -22.97 -1.13 5.76
N ALA A 76 -21.91 -1.75 5.26
CA ALA A 76 -21.67 -1.94 3.84
C ALA A 76 -22.37 -3.19 3.24
N GLY A 77 -23.11 -3.95 4.06
CA GLY A 77 -23.80 -5.18 3.63
C GLY A 77 -22.94 -6.45 3.70
N ILE A 78 -21.74 -6.38 4.31
CA ILE A 78 -20.81 -7.52 4.44
C ILE A 78 -21.06 -8.21 5.78
N THR A 79 -21.91 -9.24 5.78
CA THR A 79 -22.33 -9.95 7.00
C THR A 79 -21.45 -11.13 7.37
N ASP A 80 -20.76 -11.72 6.39
CA ASP A 80 -19.92 -12.92 6.46
C ASP A 80 -18.60 -12.75 7.23
N LEU A 81 -18.26 -11.51 7.61
CA LEU A 81 -16.97 -11.19 8.22
C LEU A 81 -16.92 -11.41 9.74
N ASP A 82 -16.35 -12.51 10.21
CA ASP A 82 -16.33 -12.77 11.65
C ASP A 82 -15.37 -11.85 12.44
N THR A 83 -15.71 -11.60 13.70
CA THR A 83 -14.90 -10.79 14.61
C THR A 83 -13.51 -11.41 14.82
N SER A 84 -13.41 -12.75 14.86
CA SER A 84 -12.13 -13.45 14.97
C SER A 84 -11.21 -13.18 13.78
N GLN A 85 -11.77 -13.08 12.57
CA GLN A 85 -10.99 -12.76 11.36
C GLN A 85 -10.39 -11.36 11.45
N LEU A 86 -11.15 -10.37 11.94
CA LEU A 86 -10.64 -9.02 12.18
C LEU A 86 -9.53 -8.98 13.23
N GLU A 87 -9.71 -9.71 14.33
CA GLU A 87 -8.69 -9.82 15.38
C GLU A 87 -7.40 -10.47 14.87
N SER A 88 -7.50 -11.47 14.00
CA SER A 88 -6.34 -12.18 13.45
C SER A 88 -5.44 -11.27 12.61
N VAL A 89 -6.02 -10.30 11.88
CA VAL A 89 -5.26 -9.25 11.16
C VAL A 89 -4.38 -8.47 12.14
N TRP A 90 -4.97 -8.04 13.26
CA TRP A 90 -4.23 -7.28 14.28
C TRP A 90 -3.16 -8.12 14.98
N LEU A 91 -3.51 -9.34 15.41
CA LEU A 91 -2.60 -10.22 16.15
C LEU A 91 -1.37 -10.60 15.33
N VAL A 92 -1.54 -10.86 14.03
CA VAL A 92 -0.44 -11.17 13.10
C VAL A 92 0.34 -9.92 12.71
N GLY A 93 -0.32 -8.77 12.58
CA GLY A 93 0.33 -7.49 12.26
C GLY A 93 1.18 -6.93 13.40
N LYS A 94 0.92 -7.34 14.64
CA LYS A 94 1.66 -6.92 15.85
C LYS A 94 3.14 -7.29 15.75
N GLY A 95 3.97 -6.34 15.32
CA GLY A 95 5.43 -6.46 15.27
C GLY A 95 6.06 -6.68 13.89
N ARG A 96 5.28 -6.73 12.79
CA ARG A 96 5.82 -6.94 11.43
C ARG A 96 6.52 -5.72 10.82
N PHE A 97 6.09 -4.50 11.15
CA PHE A 97 6.71 -3.28 10.64
C PHE A 97 7.60 -2.67 11.73
N SER A 98 8.80 -3.24 11.85
CA SER A 98 9.86 -2.62 12.64
C SER A 98 10.32 -1.35 11.94
N ARG A 99 10.69 -0.36 12.76
CA ARG A 99 11.14 1.02 12.49
C ARG A 99 12.35 1.17 11.52
N LYS A 100 12.66 0.15 10.72
CA LYS A 100 13.92 -0.10 10.02
C LYS A 100 13.95 0.44 8.58
N ASP A 101 12.82 0.81 7.99
CA ASP A 101 12.76 1.47 6.67
C ASP A 101 13.05 2.98 6.73
N ARG A 102 13.77 3.42 7.77
CA ARG A 102 14.28 4.80 7.81
C ARG A 102 15.36 4.92 6.73
N PRO A 103 15.29 5.91 5.81
CA PRO A 103 16.45 6.24 5.01
C PRO A 103 17.63 6.52 5.96
N ASP A 104 18.82 6.14 5.52
CA ASP A 104 20.06 6.28 6.27
C ASP A 104 20.13 7.69 6.87
N ARG A 105 20.23 7.79 8.20
CA ARG A 105 20.26 9.09 8.91
C ARG A 105 21.47 9.93 8.50
N ASP A 106 22.44 9.31 7.87
CA ASP A 106 23.70 9.91 7.48
C ASP A 106 23.71 10.34 6.00
N ARG A 107 22.56 10.27 5.28
CA ARG A 107 22.41 10.93 3.98
C ARG A 107 22.25 12.43 4.18
N GLU A 108 23.22 13.20 3.66
CA GLU A 108 23.11 14.65 3.57
C GLU A 108 22.09 15.02 2.47
N VAL A 109 20.87 15.35 2.90
CA VAL A 109 19.75 15.66 2.00
C VAL A 109 19.81 17.13 1.61
N GLN A 110 19.75 17.42 0.30
CA GLN A 110 19.80 18.78 -0.21
C GLN A 110 18.64 19.64 0.33
N PRO A 111 18.84 20.93 0.67
CA PRO A 111 17.82 21.77 1.30
C PRO A 111 16.50 21.92 0.53
N ARG A 112 16.50 21.74 -0.80
CA ARG A 112 15.27 21.77 -1.63
C ARG A 112 14.46 20.46 -1.56
N GLU A 113 15.10 19.33 -1.26
CA GLU A 113 14.49 18.01 -1.19
C GLU A 113 14.03 17.67 0.24
N ARG A 114 14.63 18.32 1.25
CA ARG A 114 14.24 18.19 2.67
C ARG A 114 12.75 18.42 2.93
N TRP A 115 12.13 19.39 2.26
CA TRP A 115 10.69 19.64 2.39
C TRP A 115 9.83 18.51 1.80
N GLN A 116 10.30 17.87 0.72
CA GLN A 116 9.62 16.71 0.13
C GLN A 116 9.83 15.47 0.98
N GLU A 117 11.00 15.31 1.58
CA GLU A 117 11.28 14.23 2.52
C GLU A 117 10.54 14.39 3.83
N GLU A 118 10.45 15.60 4.40
CA GLU A 118 9.67 15.88 5.62
C GLU A 118 8.17 15.67 5.37
N ARG A 119 7.66 16.06 4.20
CA ARG A 119 6.28 15.73 3.80
C ARG A 119 6.10 14.24 3.58
N ALA A 120 7.02 13.57 2.89
CA ALA A 120 6.99 12.13 2.69
C ALA A 120 7.18 11.37 4.00
N GLU A 121 7.86 11.93 4.99
CA GLU A 121 8.07 11.34 6.32
C GLU A 121 6.86 11.64 7.23
N GLN A 122 6.19 12.79 7.09
CA GLN A 122 4.89 13.05 7.71
C GLN A 122 3.79 12.19 7.11
N GLU A 123 3.72 12.06 5.79
CA GLU A 123 2.85 11.13 5.08
C GLU A 123 3.19 9.70 5.50
N ARG A 124 4.48 9.29 5.53
CA ARG A 124 4.85 7.96 6.02
C ARG A 124 4.53 7.77 7.49
N ARG A 125 4.64 8.76 8.38
CA ARG A 125 4.20 8.65 9.79
C ARG A 125 2.69 8.53 9.89
N PHE A 126 1.95 9.24 9.05
CA PHE A 126 0.50 9.14 8.91
C PHE A 126 0.09 7.75 8.39
N TRP A 127 0.81 7.22 7.40
CA TRP A 127 0.61 5.87 6.83
C TRP A 127 1.10 4.75 7.75
N VAL A 128 2.17 4.96 8.54
CA VAL A 128 2.64 4.03 9.60
C VAL A 128 1.64 3.94 10.75
N GLN A 129 0.85 5.00 10.97
CA GLN A 129 -0.29 4.95 11.90
C GLN A 129 -1.50 4.20 11.32
N TYR A 130 -1.60 4.07 9.98
CA TYR A 130 -2.63 3.31 9.25
C TYR A 130 -2.17 1.89 8.80
N GLN A 131 -0.87 1.60 8.84
CA GLN A 131 -0.29 0.34 8.39
C GLN A 131 -0.31 -0.69 9.51
N GLY A 132 -1.14 -1.71 9.32
CA GLY A 132 -1.51 -2.70 10.33
C GLY A 132 -2.94 -2.50 10.85
N ASP A 133 -3.66 -1.48 10.37
CA ASP A 133 -5.04 -1.29 10.77
C ASP A 133 -5.96 -2.27 10.04
N VAL A 134 -6.64 -3.09 10.83
CA VAL A 134 -7.78 -3.90 10.44
C VAL A 134 -8.75 -3.11 9.54
N MET A 135 -8.87 -1.81 9.81
CA MET A 135 -9.69 -0.89 9.02
C MET A 135 -9.26 -0.78 7.55
N THR A 136 -7.97 -0.89 7.22
CA THR A 136 -7.49 -0.85 5.83
C THR A 136 -7.98 -2.05 5.04
N CYS A 137 -7.89 -3.25 5.61
CA CYS A 137 -8.41 -4.47 4.99
C CYS A 137 -9.93 -4.39 4.81
N VAL A 138 -10.64 -3.91 5.82
CA VAL A 138 -12.11 -3.76 5.77
C VAL A 138 -12.53 -2.70 4.76
N ASN A 139 -11.90 -1.52 4.75
CA ASN A 139 -12.20 -0.47 3.78
C ASN A 139 -11.95 -0.95 2.35
N ALA A 140 -10.84 -1.64 2.10
CA ALA A 140 -10.55 -2.23 0.79
C ALA A 140 -11.62 -3.26 0.39
N LEU A 141 -12.06 -4.11 1.32
CA LEU A 141 -13.15 -5.05 1.08
C LEU A 141 -14.48 -4.34 0.78
N ILE A 142 -14.82 -3.29 1.52
CA ILE A 142 -16.03 -2.47 1.27
C ILE A 142 -15.98 -1.88 -0.14
N ILE A 143 -14.85 -1.32 -0.54
CA ILE A 143 -14.65 -0.74 -1.87
C ILE A 143 -14.78 -1.83 -2.95
N ALA A 144 -14.15 -2.98 -2.74
CA ALA A 144 -14.23 -4.12 -3.66
C ALA A 144 -15.66 -4.65 -3.81
N CYS A 145 -16.37 -4.84 -2.70
CA CYS A 145 -17.76 -5.31 -2.68
C CYS A 145 -18.69 -4.32 -3.40
N LYS A 146 -18.55 -3.01 -3.13
CA LYS A 146 -19.32 -1.96 -3.81
C LYS A 146 -19.02 -1.88 -5.32
N ALA A 147 -17.82 -2.27 -5.74
CA ALA A 147 -17.46 -2.38 -7.15
C ALA A 147 -17.90 -3.69 -7.81
N GLY A 148 -18.43 -4.65 -7.03
CA GLY A 148 -18.81 -5.98 -7.53
C GLY A 148 -17.63 -6.89 -7.81
N LEU A 149 -16.47 -6.64 -7.20
CA LEU A 149 -15.28 -7.47 -7.39
C LEU A 149 -15.41 -8.79 -6.60
N PRO A 150 -15.07 -9.94 -7.21
CA PRO A 150 -15.15 -11.25 -6.55
C PRO A 150 -13.92 -11.47 -5.65
N ILE A 151 -13.79 -10.68 -4.59
CA ILE A 151 -12.67 -10.74 -3.65
C ILE A 151 -13.18 -11.04 -2.25
N THR A 152 -12.56 -12.01 -1.59
CA THR A 152 -12.87 -12.39 -0.20
C THR A 152 -11.96 -11.66 0.81
N PHE A 153 -12.44 -11.52 2.05
CA PHE A 153 -11.61 -10.97 3.12
C PHE A 153 -10.33 -11.79 3.34
N ALA A 154 -10.42 -13.12 3.29
CA ALA A 154 -9.28 -14.03 3.46
C ALA A 154 -8.20 -13.80 2.40
N GLN A 155 -8.59 -13.52 1.15
CA GLN A 155 -7.66 -13.19 0.08
C GLN A 155 -6.93 -11.85 0.33
N LEU A 156 -7.66 -10.80 0.71
CA LEU A 156 -7.07 -9.50 1.05
C LEU A 156 -6.15 -9.60 2.26
N GLN A 157 -6.58 -10.33 3.29
CA GLN A 157 -5.79 -10.60 4.49
C GLN A 157 -4.50 -11.35 4.17
N ALA A 158 -4.57 -12.43 3.37
CA ALA A 158 -3.39 -13.19 2.98
C ALA A 158 -2.41 -12.34 2.16
N HIS A 159 -2.93 -11.48 1.28
CA HIS A 159 -2.11 -10.56 0.50
C HIS A 159 -1.44 -9.48 1.39
N HIS A 160 -2.17 -8.90 2.33
CA HIS A 160 -1.62 -7.99 3.33
C HIS A 160 -0.50 -8.63 4.15
N PHE A 161 -0.71 -9.89 4.55
CA PHE A 161 0.28 -10.64 5.32
C PHE A 161 1.54 -11.00 4.53
N ALA A 162 1.44 -11.06 3.21
CA ALA A 162 2.59 -11.20 2.32
C ALA A 162 3.35 -9.88 2.12
N GLY A 163 2.88 -8.77 2.70
CA GLY A 163 3.48 -7.44 2.56
C GLY A 163 2.96 -6.64 1.36
N GLY A 164 1.87 -7.08 0.72
CA GLY A 164 1.33 -6.42 -0.47
C GLY A 164 0.44 -5.20 -0.18
N TYR A 165 0.24 -4.39 -1.21
CA TYR A 165 -0.51 -3.13 -1.16
C TYR A 165 -1.98 -3.33 -1.55
N ILE A 166 -2.81 -3.58 -0.53
CA ILE A 166 -4.24 -3.91 -0.71
C ILE A 166 -5.00 -2.82 -1.48
N ILE A 167 -4.76 -1.54 -1.17
CA ILE A 167 -5.48 -0.41 -1.76
C ILE A 167 -5.19 -0.35 -3.26
N ASP A 168 -3.93 -0.45 -3.65
CA ASP A 168 -3.48 -0.35 -5.03
C ASP A 168 -4.02 -1.52 -5.86
N VAL A 169 -4.01 -2.74 -5.30
CA VAL A 169 -4.61 -3.93 -5.91
C VAL A 169 -6.10 -3.75 -6.16
N VAL A 170 -6.87 -3.30 -5.16
CA VAL A 170 -8.32 -3.09 -5.32
C VAL A 170 -8.61 -1.99 -6.34
N GLN A 171 -7.90 -0.86 -6.26
CA GLN A 171 -8.07 0.25 -7.22
C GLN A 171 -7.72 -0.17 -8.64
N ALA A 172 -6.62 -0.90 -8.83
CA ALA A 172 -6.22 -1.42 -10.14
C ALA A 172 -7.26 -2.40 -10.71
N MET A 173 -7.84 -3.26 -9.88
CA MET A 173 -8.92 -4.16 -10.31
C MET A 173 -10.19 -3.39 -10.70
N ILE A 174 -10.54 -2.32 -9.97
CA ILE A 174 -11.67 -1.45 -10.35
C ILE A 174 -11.39 -0.75 -11.67
N ALA A 175 -10.18 -0.20 -11.85
CA ALA A 175 -9.76 0.44 -13.10
C ALA A 175 -9.79 -0.56 -14.27
N ALA A 176 -9.32 -1.79 -14.05
CA ALA A 176 -9.31 -2.85 -15.05
C ALA A 176 -10.74 -3.27 -15.43
N GLN A 177 -11.64 -3.42 -14.46
CA GLN A 177 -13.04 -3.76 -14.71
C GLN A 177 -13.75 -2.65 -15.51
N ARG A 178 -13.49 -1.37 -15.19
CA ARG A 178 -14.03 -0.23 -15.96
C ARG A 178 -13.49 -0.14 -17.38
N ALA A 179 -12.27 -0.63 -17.60
CA ALA A 179 -11.60 -0.67 -18.88
C ALA A 179 -11.81 -1.99 -19.64
N GLU A 180 -12.65 -2.90 -19.13
CA GLU A 180 -12.90 -4.24 -19.69
C GLU A 180 -11.61 -5.09 -19.86
N ILE A 181 -10.61 -4.85 -19.01
CA ILE A 181 -9.36 -5.60 -19.01
C ILE A 181 -9.54 -6.83 -18.11
N PRO A 182 -9.33 -8.06 -18.63
CA PRO A 182 -9.45 -9.28 -17.83
C PRO A 182 -8.30 -9.37 -16.84
N LEU A 183 -8.54 -8.98 -15.59
CA LEU A 183 -7.56 -9.01 -14.50
C LEU A 183 -8.13 -9.76 -13.29
N THR A 184 -7.49 -10.87 -12.92
CA THR A 184 -7.87 -11.68 -11.76
C THR A 184 -7.07 -11.27 -10.53
N PHE A 185 -7.65 -11.45 -9.33
CA PHE A 185 -6.99 -11.13 -8.07
C PHE A 185 -5.63 -11.81 -7.91
N ASP A 186 -5.49 -13.07 -8.35
CA ASP A 186 -4.24 -13.82 -8.22
C ASP A 186 -3.11 -13.23 -9.08
N VAL A 187 -3.44 -12.77 -10.30
CA VAL A 187 -2.49 -12.09 -11.17
C VAL A 187 -2.12 -10.73 -10.57
N THR A 188 -3.11 -9.97 -10.09
CA THR A 188 -2.89 -8.67 -9.46
C THR A 188 -1.96 -8.78 -8.25
N ARG A 189 -2.22 -9.77 -7.39
CA ARG A 189 -1.38 -10.12 -6.24
C ARG A 189 0.04 -10.47 -6.64
N ALA A 190 0.23 -11.26 -7.69
CA ALA A 190 1.57 -11.68 -8.11
C ALA A 190 2.41 -10.50 -8.61
N ILE A 191 1.79 -9.55 -9.32
CA ILE A 191 2.43 -8.33 -9.82
C ILE A 191 2.81 -7.42 -8.65
N ASP A 192 1.88 -7.19 -7.71
CA ASP A 192 2.12 -6.33 -6.55
C ASP A 192 3.25 -6.88 -5.66
N LEU A 193 3.22 -8.19 -5.36
CA LEU A 193 4.28 -8.84 -4.59
C LEU A 193 5.64 -8.88 -5.31
N ALA A 194 5.65 -8.73 -6.65
CA ALA A 194 6.88 -8.54 -7.42
C ALA A 194 7.42 -7.09 -7.35
N GLY A 195 6.75 -6.20 -6.60
CA GLY A 195 7.12 -4.79 -6.44
C GLY A 195 6.88 -3.97 -7.70
N ARG A 196 5.84 -4.32 -8.50
CA ARG A 196 5.46 -3.57 -9.70
C ARG A 196 4.21 -2.74 -9.43
N ASP A 197 4.20 -1.52 -9.95
CA ASP A 197 3.05 -0.62 -9.86
C ASP A 197 1.93 -1.09 -10.80
N ILE A 198 0.95 -1.78 -10.22
CA ILE A 198 -0.14 -2.38 -10.99
C ILE A 198 -1.17 -1.36 -11.46
N LEU A 199 -1.47 -0.35 -10.63
CA LEU A 199 -2.45 0.68 -10.95
C LEU A 199 -2.00 1.43 -12.20
N ARG A 200 -0.74 1.89 -12.19
CA ARG A 200 -0.15 2.58 -13.32
C ARG A 200 -0.09 1.71 -14.57
N ALA A 201 0.15 0.41 -14.43
CA ALA A 201 0.15 -0.50 -15.59
C ALA A 201 -1.25 -0.64 -16.21
N VAL A 202 -2.30 -0.71 -15.39
CA VAL A 202 -3.68 -0.71 -15.89
C VAL A 202 -4.02 0.61 -16.58
N GLU A 203 -3.66 1.75 -15.97
CA GLU A 203 -3.87 3.07 -16.56
C GLU A 203 -3.15 3.23 -17.91
N THR A 204 -1.89 2.79 -18.00
CA THR A 204 -1.08 2.87 -19.23
C THR A 204 -1.61 1.96 -20.34
N THR A 205 -2.39 0.94 -20.00
CA THR A 205 -3.05 0.06 -20.98
C THR A 205 -4.17 0.81 -21.71
N VAL A 206 -4.93 1.64 -20.98
CA VAL A 206 -6.05 2.44 -21.53
C VAL A 206 -5.54 3.72 -22.18
N THR A 207 -4.66 4.41 -21.48
CA THR A 207 -4.10 5.70 -21.89
C THR A 207 -2.59 5.54 -22.06
N PRO A 208 -2.09 5.38 -23.29
CA PRO A 208 -0.66 5.21 -23.53
C PRO A 208 0.15 6.36 -22.93
N LYS A 209 1.27 6.03 -22.31
CA LYS A 209 2.17 7.02 -21.72
C LYS A 209 3.24 7.39 -22.75
N ILE A 210 3.59 8.66 -22.79
CA ILE A 210 4.72 9.15 -23.56
C ILE A 210 5.95 9.25 -22.64
N ILE A 211 7.05 8.65 -23.07
CA ILE A 211 8.35 8.69 -22.40
C ILE A 211 9.36 9.35 -23.35
N ASP A 212 10.05 10.37 -22.86
CA ASP A 212 11.15 10.98 -23.61
C ASP A 212 12.46 10.21 -23.35
N CYS A 213 13.25 10.04 -24.41
CA CYS A 213 14.57 9.41 -24.40
C CYS A 213 15.58 10.42 -24.97
N PRO A 214 16.50 10.98 -24.13
CA PRO A 214 16.69 10.72 -22.70
C PRO A 214 15.59 11.36 -21.82
N MET A 215 15.45 10.89 -20.57
CA MET A 215 14.37 11.34 -19.67
C MET A 215 14.45 12.84 -19.33
N ASP A 216 15.67 13.36 -19.22
CA ASP A 216 15.91 14.78 -19.02
C ASP A 216 15.79 15.54 -20.34
N SER A 217 14.77 16.39 -20.42
CA SER A 217 14.47 17.20 -21.60
C SER A 217 15.58 18.15 -22.04
N SER A 218 16.55 18.44 -21.16
CA SER A 218 17.71 19.27 -21.47
C SER A 218 18.86 18.50 -22.15
N LYS A 219 18.83 17.17 -22.10
CA LYS A 219 19.87 16.30 -22.66
C LYS A 219 19.44 15.73 -24.02
N MET A 220 20.43 15.40 -24.85
CA MET A 220 20.24 14.72 -26.13
C MET A 220 21.15 13.48 -26.17
N LEU A 221 20.72 12.44 -26.88
CA LEU A 221 21.57 11.29 -27.18
C LEU A 221 22.59 11.69 -28.24
N ASP A 222 23.83 11.32 -28.03
CA ASP A 222 24.92 11.51 -28.98
C ASP A 222 25.25 10.20 -29.69
N ALA A 223 25.37 10.26 -31.02
CA ALA A 223 25.83 9.14 -31.82
C ALA A 223 26.64 9.64 -33.02
N VAL A 224 27.57 8.82 -33.50
CA VAL A 224 28.47 9.18 -34.61
C VAL A 224 28.21 8.21 -35.76
N ALA A 225 27.94 8.75 -36.95
CA ALA A 225 27.82 7.94 -38.17
C ALA A 225 29.21 7.53 -38.70
N LYS A 226 29.29 6.57 -39.63
CA LYS A 226 30.59 6.05 -40.11
C LYS A 226 31.45 7.09 -40.83
N ASP A 227 30.84 8.17 -41.32
CA ASP A 227 31.51 9.33 -41.90
C ASP A 227 32.11 10.29 -40.84
N GLY A 228 32.01 9.95 -39.55
CA GLY A 228 32.60 10.69 -38.45
C GLY A 228 31.77 11.87 -37.95
N ILE A 229 30.57 12.08 -38.49
CA ILE A 229 29.71 13.20 -38.08
C ILE A 229 28.86 12.79 -36.88
N ARG A 230 28.84 13.65 -35.85
CA ARG A 230 28.03 13.49 -34.66
C ARG A 230 26.62 14.03 -34.88
N LEU A 231 25.62 13.22 -34.54
CA LEU A 231 24.22 13.58 -34.50
C LEU A 231 23.74 13.64 -33.06
N LEU A 232 22.97 14.68 -32.74
CA LEU A 232 22.28 14.83 -31.45
C LEU A 232 20.80 14.54 -31.69
N VAL A 233 20.28 13.52 -31.00
CA VAL A 233 18.92 13.02 -31.23
C VAL A 233 18.16 12.97 -29.92
N ARG A 234 16.86 13.28 -29.99
CA ARG A 234 15.89 13.05 -28.93
C ARG A 234 14.73 12.26 -29.51
N ALA A 235 14.31 11.23 -28.80
CA ALA A 235 13.19 10.40 -29.20
C ALA A 235 12.05 10.50 -28.18
N ARG A 236 10.84 10.36 -28.68
CA ARG A 236 9.63 10.31 -27.88
C ARG A 236 8.93 8.97 -28.15
N VAL A 237 8.85 8.15 -27.12
CA VAL A 237 8.33 6.78 -27.21
C VAL A 237 6.97 6.72 -26.57
N THR A 238 5.99 6.21 -27.30
CA THR A 238 4.68 5.91 -26.71
C THR A 238 4.70 4.47 -26.23
N VAL A 239 4.54 4.27 -24.93
CA VAL A 239 4.50 2.94 -24.32
C VAL A 239 3.08 2.58 -23.93
N ARG A 240 2.74 1.31 -24.13
CA ARG A 240 1.52 0.69 -23.64
C ARG A 240 1.92 -0.50 -22.78
N ALA A 241 1.34 -0.61 -21.60
CA ALA A 241 1.58 -1.77 -20.75
C ALA A 241 0.87 -3.00 -21.32
N ASN A 242 1.55 -4.16 -21.25
CA ASN A 242 0.94 -5.45 -21.50
C ASN A 242 0.78 -6.19 -20.16
N ILE A 243 -0.45 -6.20 -19.64
CA ILE A 243 -0.75 -6.78 -18.32
C ILE A 243 -0.37 -8.26 -18.21
N LYS A 244 -0.41 -9.03 -19.31
CA LYS A 244 -0.08 -10.46 -19.33
C LYS A 244 1.41 -10.74 -19.08
N GLN A 245 2.27 -9.78 -19.39
CA GLN A 245 3.73 -9.93 -19.30
C GLN A 245 4.34 -9.03 -18.21
N LEU A 246 3.52 -8.31 -17.44
CA LEU A 246 3.98 -7.27 -16.53
C LEU A 246 4.92 -7.79 -15.42
N VAL A 247 4.77 -9.05 -14.99
CA VAL A 247 5.65 -9.67 -13.99
C VAL A 247 7.10 -9.81 -14.49
N ARG A 248 7.30 -9.93 -15.81
CA ARG A 248 8.62 -10.06 -16.46
C ARG A 248 8.98 -8.86 -17.35
N GLY A 249 8.11 -7.85 -17.43
CA GLY A 249 8.27 -6.73 -18.36
C GLY A 249 9.40 -5.77 -17.99
N ALA A 250 9.83 -4.98 -18.98
CA ALA A 250 10.83 -3.93 -18.83
C ALA A 250 10.25 -2.72 -18.06
N THR A 251 11.06 -2.12 -17.18
CA THR A 251 10.75 -0.85 -16.51
C THR A 251 10.98 0.34 -17.45
N ASP A 252 10.42 1.52 -17.14
CA ASP A 252 10.67 2.77 -17.89
C ASP A 252 12.16 2.99 -18.15
N GLU A 253 13.01 2.78 -17.14
CA GLU A 253 14.47 2.95 -17.24
C GLU A 253 15.09 1.96 -18.23
N THR A 254 14.64 0.71 -18.20
CA THR A 254 15.11 -0.34 -19.12
C THR A 254 14.68 -0.04 -20.56
N ILE A 255 13.44 0.45 -20.74
CA ILE A 255 12.93 0.89 -22.04
C ILE A 255 13.78 2.05 -22.58
N ILE A 256 14.07 3.06 -21.77
CA ILE A 256 14.90 4.21 -22.17
C ILE A 256 16.30 3.76 -22.57
N ALA A 257 16.93 2.87 -21.79
CA ALA A 257 18.26 2.35 -22.09
C ALA A 257 18.28 1.55 -23.40
N ARG A 258 17.30 0.67 -23.62
CA ARG A 258 17.18 -0.14 -24.85
C ARG A 258 16.89 0.73 -26.07
N VAL A 259 15.97 1.67 -25.96
CA VAL A 259 15.66 2.63 -27.03
C VAL A 259 16.90 3.48 -27.35
N GLY A 260 17.58 3.99 -26.32
CA GLY A 260 18.81 4.76 -26.50
C GLY A 260 19.90 3.96 -27.22
N GLN A 261 20.13 2.70 -26.81
CA GLN A 261 21.07 1.80 -27.47
C GLN A 261 20.67 1.52 -28.93
N GLY A 262 19.38 1.27 -29.20
CA GLY A 262 18.87 1.05 -30.56
C GLY A 262 19.06 2.27 -31.46
N ILE A 263 18.86 3.48 -30.93
CA ILE A 263 19.09 4.74 -31.67
C ILE A 263 20.57 4.91 -31.98
N ILE A 264 21.45 4.77 -30.97
CA ILE A 264 22.90 4.89 -31.14
C ILE A 264 23.41 3.87 -32.16
N SER A 265 22.92 2.63 -32.08
CA SER A 265 23.26 1.57 -33.02
C SER A 265 22.78 1.86 -34.44
N ALA A 266 21.57 2.38 -34.62
CA ALA A 266 21.03 2.74 -35.94
C ALA A 266 21.85 3.84 -36.61
N ILE A 267 22.24 4.86 -35.85
CA ILE A 267 23.07 5.96 -36.35
C ILE A 267 24.49 5.47 -36.66
N GLY A 268 25.11 4.72 -35.75
CA GLY A 268 26.47 4.17 -35.96
C GLY A 268 26.55 3.13 -37.08
N SER A 269 25.42 2.48 -37.42
CA SER A 269 25.36 1.56 -38.55
C SER A 269 25.26 2.26 -39.91
N SER A 270 24.93 3.55 -39.93
CA SER A 270 24.69 4.32 -41.16
C SER A 270 26.01 4.81 -41.77
N ASP A 271 26.15 4.65 -43.08
CA ASP A 271 27.39 5.01 -43.77
C ASP A 271 27.63 6.52 -43.80
N THR A 272 26.56 7.32 -43.85
CA THR A 272 26.64 8.78 -43.78
C THR A 272 25.54 9.39 -42.90
N TYR A 273 25.81 10.57 -42.33
CA TYR A 273 24.81 11.34 -41.56
C TYR A 273 23.59 11.71 -42.41
N LYS A 274 23.81 11.98 -43.71
CA LYS A 274 22.75 12.35 -44.64
C LYS A 274 21.75 11.21 -44.82
N GLY A 275 22.21 9.96 -44.86
CA GLY A 275 21.34 8.79 -44.92
C GLY A 275 20.42 8.64 -43.70
N VAL A 276 20.85 9.12 -42.53
CA VAL A 276 20.03 9.17 -41.31
C VAL A 276 18.96 10.26 -41.42
N LEU A 277 19.34 11.44 -41.92
CA LEU A 277 18.41 12.58 -42.08
C LEU A 277 17.40 12.37 -43.22
N GLU A 278 17.79 11.66 -44.28
CA GLU A 278 16.90 11.34 -45.40
C GLU A 278 15.79 10.35 -45.00
N ASN A 279 16.06 9.41 -44.08
CA ASN A 279 15.10 8.38 -43.65
C ASN A 279 15.18 8.11 -42.14
N PRO A 280 14.66 9.01 -41.28
CA PRO A 280 14.69 8.84 -39.82
C PRO A 280 13.88 7.62 -39.34
N ASP A 281 12.92 7.15 -40.13
CA ASP A 281 12.11 5.96 -39.82
C ASP A 281 12.94 4.69 -39.64
N ARG A 282 14.14 4.62 -40.25
CA ARG A 282 15.05 3.47 -40.08
C ARG A 282 15.49 3.30 -38.63
N ILE A 283 15.62 4.41 -37.88
CA ILE A 283 15.93 4.39 -36.46
C ILE A 283 14.78 3.73 -35.70
N SER A 284 13.55 4.18 -35.94
CA SER A 284 12.35 3.65 -35.29
C SER A 284 12.16 2.16 -35.59
N LYS A 285 12.34 1.72 -36.84
CA LYS A 285 12.25 0.30 -37.22
C LYS A 285 13.28 -0.55 -36.49
N LYS A 286 14.55 -0.12 -36.46
CA LYS A 286 15.63 -0.87 -35.81
C LYS A 286 15.47 -0.95 -34.29
N VAL A 287 14.91 0.10 -33.66
CA VAL A 287 14.56 0.09 -32.24
C VAL A 287 13.43 -0.90 -31.96
N LEU A 288 12.40 -0.94 -32.80
CA LEU A 288 11.28 -1.88 -32.65
C LEU A 288 11.71 -3.34 -32.89
N GLU A 289 12.60 -3.58 -33.86
CA GLU A 289 13.17 -4.91 -34.15
C GLU A 289 14.05 -5.45 -33.02
N SER A 290 14.75 -4.57 -32.29
CA SER A 290 15.61 -4.97 -31.17
C SER A 290 14.85 -5.51 -29.95
N GLY A 291 13.51 -5.43 -29.94
CA GLY A 291 12.65 -5.98 -28.89
C GLY A 291 12.71 -5.18 -27.59
N LEU A 292 11.64 -4.48 -27.26
CA LEU A 292 11.54 -3.72 -26.01
C LEU A 292 11.19 -4.62 -24.81
N ASP A 293 10.59 -5.80 -25.07
CA ASP A 293 9.85 -6.59 -24.09
C ASP A 293 10.53 -7.90 -23.62
N ALA A 294 11.80 -8.14 -23.96
CA ALA A 294 12.54 -9.35 -23.57
C ALA A 294 13.05 -9.33 -22.12
#